data_AF-A0A7S0VL95-F1
#
_entry.id   AF-A0A7S0VL95-F1
#
_cell.length_a   1.000
_cell.length_b   1.000
_cell.length_c   1.000
_cell.angle_alpha   90.00
_cell.angle_beta   90.00
_cell.angle_gamma   90.00
#
_symmetry.space_group_name_H-M   'P 1'
#
loop_
_entity.id
_entity.type
_entity.pdbx_description
1 polymer ?
#
loop_
_entity_poly.entity_id
_entity_poly.type
_entity_poly.pdbx_seq_one_letter_code
_entity_poly.pdbx_strand_id
1 'polypeptide(L)'
;GYRGPLAPPAPIDPVVDLYLEAKSEAESGKLVDGSGGRPTYNMRTLSRSLDYGRRQAAAYGVKLALYDGFLMAFRTQLNEASGAKFESLVLKHLIPEAKSIKSLQLRPPPEPPSGVSSS
;
A
#
# COMPACT_ATOMS: atom_id res chain seq x y z
N GLY A 1 -33.87 5.28 -7.17
CA GLY A 1 -32.61 5.17 -7.92
C GLY A 1 -31.72 4.16 -7.23
N TYR A 2 -31.49 3.01 -7.85
CA TYR A 2 -30.71 1.91 -7.29
C TYR A 2 -29.21 2.25 -7.34
N ARG A 3 -28.64 2.74 -6.23
CA ARG A 3 -27.21 2.55 -5.97
C ARG A 3 -27.06 1.08 -5.60
N GLY A 4 -26.35 0.32 -6.43
CA GLY A 4 -25.89 -1.03 -6.09
C GLY A 4 -25.08 -1.04 -4.78
N PRO A 5 -24.75 -2.22 -4.24
CA PRO A 5 -24.14 -2.34 -2.92
C PRO A 5 -22.96 -1.37 -2.83
N LEU A 6 -23.04 -0.45 -1.85
CA LEU A 6 -21.96 0.47 -1.53
C LEU A 6 -20.69 -0.38 -1.42
N ALA A 7 -19.65 0.00 -2.17
CA ALA A 7 -18.36 -0.66 -2.11
C ALA A 7 -17.99 -0.94 -0.64
N PRO A 8 -17.37 -2.09 -0.33
CA PRO A 8 -17.07 -2.47 1.04
C PRO A 8 -16.38 -1.30 1.77
N PRO A 9 -16.72 -1.07 3.06
CA PRO A 9 -16.21 0.06 3.79
C PRO A 9 -14.68 0.07 3.76
N ALA A 10 -14.10 1.27 3.66
CA ALA A 10 -12.65 1.43 3.65
C ALA A 10 -12.07 0.84 4.96
N PRO A 11 -10.91 0.15 4.89
CA PRO A 11 -10.30 -0.46 6.07
C PRO A 11 -9.58 0.59 6.93
N ILE A 12 -10.35 1.44 7.63
CA ILE A 12 -9.80 2.57 8.40
C ILE A 12 -8.91 2.08 9.53
N ASP A 13 -9.42 1.21 10.42
CA ASP A 13 -8.64 0.73 11.57
C ASP A 13 -7.37 -0.02 11.13
N PRO A 14 -7.41 -0.95 10.15
CA PRO A 14 -6.20 -1.57 9.62
C PRO A 14 -5.17 -0.60 9.04
N VAL A 15 -5.61 0.49 8.41
CA VAL A 15 -4.72 1.54 7.87
C VAL A 15 -4.05 2.31 9.00
N VAL A 16 -4.80 2.64 10.06
CA VAL A 16 -4.28 3.33 11.24
C VAL A 16 -3.28 2.44 11.97
N ASP A 17 -3.64 1.18 12.22
CA ASP A 17 -2.78 0.21 12.91
C ASP A 17 -1.48 -0.06 12.14
N LEU A 18 -1.57 -0.22 10.81
CA LEU A 18 -0.40 -0.36 9.95
C LEU A 18 0.52 0.87 10.04
N TYR A 19 -0.03 2.08 9.99
CA TYR A 19 0.77 3.30 10.08
C TYR A 19 1.48 3.41 11.44
N LEU A 20 0.76 3.13 12.53
CA LEU A 20 1.32 3.20 13.89
C LEU A 20 2.39 2.12 14.11
N GLU A 21 2.15 0.88 13.67
CA GLU A 21 3.14 -0.20 13.77
C GLU A 21 4.38 0.13 12.92
N ALA A 22 4.22 0.55 11.67
CA ALA A 22 5.35 0.93 10.81
C ALA A 22 6.18 2.10 11.40
N LYS A 23 5.50 3.11 11.96
CA LYS A 23 6.16 4.23 12.63
C LYS A 23 6.95 3.75 13.87
N SER A 24 6.33 2.92 14.70
CA SER A 24 7.00 2.34 15.87
C SER A 24 8.22 1.49 15.50
N GLU A 25 8.10 0.67 14.46
CA GLU A 25 9.21 -0.15 13.99
C GLU A 25 10.39 0.70 13.47
N ALA A 26 10.10 1.77 12.74
CA ALA A 26 11.12 2.73 12.31
C ALA A 26 11.80 3.44 13.50
N GLU A 27 11.02 3.92 14.48
CA GLU A 27 11.55 4.60 15.66
C GLU A 27 12.43 3.69 16.52
N SER A 28 12.06 2.40 16.61
CA SER A 28 12.82 1.35 17.30
C SER A 28 14.06 0.86 16.55
N GLY A 29 14.27 1.29 15.29
CA GLY A 29 15.37 0.83 14.43
C GLY A 29 15.18 -0.59 13.88
N LYS A 30 13.97 -1.15 13.95
CA LYS A 30 13.63 -2.43 13.32
C LYS A 30 13.37 -2.32 11.82
N LEU A 31 12.99 -1.13 11.36
CA LEU A 31 13.02 -0.75 9.96
C LEU A 31 14.14 0.28 9.77
N VAL A 32 14.99 0.04 8.79
CA VAL A 32 16.10 0.92 8.43
C VAL A 32 16.12 1.21 6.94
N ASP A 33 16.60 2.40 6.60
CA ASP A 33 16.79 2.83 5.22
C ASP A 33 18.03 2.19 4.57
N GLY A 34 18.27 2.52 3.30
CA GLY A 34 19.43 2.05 2.54
C GLY A 34 20.80 2.42 3.13
N SER A 35 20.86 3.42 4.01
CA SER A 35 22.07 3.85 4.73
C SER A 35 22.18 3.25 6.13
N GLY A 36 21.21 2.45 6.57
CA GLY A 36 21.11 1.94 7.94
C GLY A 36 20.51 2.93 8.94
N GLY A 37 20.05 4.09 8.45
CA GLY A 37 19.36 5.10 9.23
C GLY A 37 17.90 4.76 9.51
N ARG A 38 17.27 5.50 10.44
CA ARG A 38 15.84 5.32 10.75
C ARG A 38 14.99 6.10 9.74
N PRO A 39 14.10 5.44 8.99
CA PRO A 39 13.23 6.14 8.05
C PRO A 39 12.24 7.02 8.82
N THR A 40 11.98 8.24 8.30
CA THR A 40 11.00 9.15 8.91
C THR A 40 9.63 8.98 8.27
N TYR A 41 8.68 8.45 9.03
CA TYR A 41 7.28 8.32 8.59
C TYR A 41 6.39 9.37 9.24
N ASN A 42 5.72 10.18 8.43
CA ASN A 42 4.85 11.26 8.89
C ASN A 42 3.50 11.28 8.13
N MET A 43 2.63 12.22 8.48
CA MET A 43 1.32 12.36 7.86
C MET A 43 1.37 12.63 6.34
N ARG A 44 2.44 13.24 5.82
CA ARG A 44 2.62 13.44 4.37
C ARG A 44 2.90 12.11 3.67
N THR A 45 3.70 11.23 4.27
CA THR A 45 3.94 9.87 3.76
C THR A 45 2.65 9.07 3.72
N LEU A 46 1.88 9.10 4.81
CA LEU A 46 0.58 8.44 4.87
C LEU A 46 -0.39 9.01 3.82
N SER A 47 -0.52 10.34 3.73
CA SER A 47 -1.41 10.99 2.76
C SER A 47 -1.09 10.64 1.31
N ARG A 48 0.20 10.53 0.97
CA ARG A 48 0.63 10.09 -0.38
C ARG A 48 0.22 8.65 -0.68
N SER A 49 0.40 7.74 0.28
CA SER A 49 -0.05 6.34 0.16
C SER A 49 -1.56 6.27 -0.07
N LEU A 50 -2.34 7.01 0.72
CA LEU A 50 -3.80 7.03 0.63
C LEU A 50 -4.30 7.67 -0.67
N ASP A 51 -3.68 8.76 -1.15
CA ASP A 51 -4.07 9.35 -2.42
C ASP A 51 -3.75 8.43 -3.60
N TYR A 52 -2.62 7.72 -3.57
CA TYR A 52 -2.32 6.67 -4.54
C TYR A 52 -3.39 5.57 -4.51
N GLY A 53 -3.67 5.01 -3.33
CA GLY A 53 -4.67 3.96 -3.16
C GLY A 53 -6.06 4.40 -3.63
N ARG A 54 -6.46 5.64 -3.35
CA ARG A 54 -7.72 6.22 -3.82
C ARG A 54 -7.80 6.28 -5.35
N ARG A 55 -6.72 6.68 -6.03
CA ARG A 55 -6.66 6.77 -7.50
C ARG A 55 -6.74 5.38 -8.14
N GLN A 56 -6.09 4.39 -7.54
CA GLN A 56 -5.97 3.04 -8.10
C GLN A 56 -7.10 2.09 -7.69
N ALA A 57 -7.89 2.43 -6.66
CA ALA A 57 -8.93 1.57 -6.11
C ALA A 57 -9.96 1.10 -7.15
N ALA A 58 -10.24 1.90 -8.18
CA ALA A 58 -11.18 1.54 -9.25
C ALA A 58 -10.66 0.42 -10.17
N ALA A 59 -9.34 0.27 -10.29
CA ALA A 59 -8.73 -0.70 -11.21
C ALA A 59 -8.70 -2.10 -10.61
N TYR A 60 -8.32 -2.23 -9.34
CA TYR A 60 -8.08 -3.55 -8.71
C TYR A 60 -8.49 -3.62 -7.24
N GLY A 61 -9.31 -2.67 -6.78
CA GLY A 61 -9.93 -2.70 -5.45
C GLY A 61 -9.11 -1.99 -4.37
N VAL A 62 -9.81 -1.53 -3.32
CA VAL A 62 -9.24 -0.67 -2.26
C VAL A 62 -8.08 -1.33 -1.51
N LYS A 63 -8.20 -2.59 -1.10
CA LYS A 63 -7.17 -3.28 -0.30
C LYS A 63 -5.83 -3.39 -1.05
N LEU A 64 -5.89 -3.82 -2.30
CA LEU A 64 -4.71 -3.97 -3.17
C LEU A 64 -4.15 -2.60 -3.55
N ALA A 65 -5.00 -1.62 -3.84
CA ALA A 65 -4.56 -0.25 -4.14
C ALA A 65 -3.86 0.42 -2.96
N LEU A 66 -4.36 0.18 -1.74
CA LEU A 66 -3.69 0.62 -0.51
C LEU A 66 -2.37 -0.12 -0.31
N TYR A 67 -2.33 -1.44 -0.53
CA TYR A 67 -1.09 -2.21 -0.46
C TYR A 67 0.02 -1.58 -1.31
N ASP A 68 -0.26 -1.32 -2.59
CA ASP A 68 0.70 -0.68 -3.50
C ASP A 68 1.07 0.73 -3.05
N GLY A 69 0.08 1.51 -2.59
CA GLY A 69 0.31 2.85 -2.06
C GLY A 69 1.28 2.86 -0.87
N PHE A 70 1.13 1.90 0.05
CA PHE A 70 2.04 1.74 1.19
C PHE A 70 3.43 1.30 0.74
N LEU A 71 3.54 0.34 -0.19
CA LEU A 71 4.86 -0.04 -0.70
C LEU A 71 5.56 1.14 -1.39
N MET A 72 4.86 1.89 -2.23
CA MET A 72 5.45 3.01 -2.95
C MET A 72 5.90 4.15 -2.03
N ALA A 73 5.12 4.47 -0.99
CA ALA A 73 5.40 5.59 -0.11
C ALA A 73 6.34 5.24 1.07
N PHE A 74 6.30 4.01 1.58
CA PHE A 74 7.04 3.62 2.79
C PHE A 74 8.22 2.69 2.51
N ARG A 75 8.07 1.72 1.60
CA ARG A 75 9.07 0.67 1.34
C ARG A 75 10.24 1.17 0.50
N THR A 76 10.01 2.13 -0.40
CA THR A 76 11.01 2.61 -1.38
C THR A 76 12.26 3.21 -0.75
N GLN A 77 12.15 3.77 0.45
CA GLN A 77 13.30 4.28 1.21
C GLN A 77 14.01 3.22 2.07
N LEU A 78 13.43 2.02 2.21
CA LEU A 78 13.96 0.95 3.06
C LEU A 78 15.05 0.15 2.34
N ASN A 79 15.98 -0.41 3.12
CA ASN A 79 16.83 -1.48 2.61
C ASN A 79 16.00 -2.76 2.34
N GLU A 80 16.62 -3.75 1.70
CA GLU A 80 15.92 -4.96 1.27
C GLU A 80 15.27 -5.74 2.42
N ALA A 81 16.01 -5.97 3.51
CA ALA A 81 15.51 -6.70 4.68
C ALA A 81 14.34 -5.98 5.35
N SER A 82 14.46 -4.66 5.56
CA SER A 82 13.39 -3.84 6.13
C SER A 82 12.20 -3.75 5.18
N GLY A 83 12.46 -3.71 3.87
CA GLY A 83 11.43 -3.71 2.83
C GLY A 83 10.58 -4.98 2.86
N ALA A 84 11.20 -6.16 2.93
CA ALA A 84 10.50 -7.44 3.06
C ALA A 84 9.70 -7.54 4.36
N LYS A 85 10.25 -7.02 5.45
CA LYS A 85 9.55 -6.95 6.75
C LYS A 85 8.33 -6.03 6.66
N PHE A 86 8.49 -4.83 6.12
CA PHE A 86 7.42 -3.87 5.93
C PHE A 86 6.31 -4.46 5.05
N GLU A 87 6.66 -5.12 3.95
CA GLU A 87 5.71 -5.80 3.07
C GLU A 87 4.85 -6.84 3.82
N SER A 88 5.47 -7.58 4.73
CA SER A 88 4.77 -8.53 5.61
C SER A 88 3.80 -7.83 6.58
N LEU A 89 4.16 -6.64 7.10
CA LEU A 89 3.25 -5.83 7.93
C LEU A 89 2.04 -5.35 7.13
N VAL A 90 2.25 -4.88 5.90
CA VAL A 90 1.16 -4.41 5.04
C VAL A 90 0.18 -5.55 4.74
N LEU A 91 0.68 -6.74 4.42
CA LEU A 91 -0.16 -7.93 4.22
C LEU A 91 -0.95 -8.30 5.49
N LYS A 92 -0.29 -8.38 6.64
CA LYS A 92 -0.90 -8.69 7.95
C LYS A 92 -2.12 -7.80 8.22
N HIS A 93 -2.01 -6.50 7.98
CA HIS A 93 -3.06 -5.53 8.29
C HIS A 93 -4.12 -5.42 7.21
N LEU A 94 -3.73 -5.23 5.96
CA LEU A 94 -4.69 -4.91 4.89
C LEU A 94 -5.34 -6.17 4.30
N ILE A 95 -4.64 -7.30 4.34
CA ILE A 95 -5.03 -8.53 3.64
C ILE A 95 -4.69 -9.77 4.50
N PRO A 96 -5.27 -9.92 5.70
CA PRO A 96 -4.91 -10.97 6.66
C PRO A 96 -5.13 -12.39 6.14
N GLU A 97 -6.02 -12.57 5.17
CA GLU A 97 -6.29 -13.86 4.53
C GLU A 97 -5.22 -14.27 3.51
N ALA A 98 -4.37 -13.34 3.05
CA ALA A 98 -3.35 -13.60 2.06
C ALA A 98 -2.06 -14.11 2.70
N LYS A 99 -1.59 -15.28 2.24
CA LYS A 99 -0.22 -15.76 2.56
C LYS A 99 0.84 -15.05 1.72
N SER A 100 0.46 -14.47 0.58
CA SER A 100 1.32 -13.72 -0.34
C SER A 100 0.46 -12.90 -1.31
N ILE A 101 0.97 -11.79 -1.86
CA ILE A 101 0.34 -11.07 -2.97
C ILE A 101 0.04 -11.99 -4.16
N LYS A 102 0.89 -12.99 -4.42
CA LYS A 102 0.68 -13.95 -5.52
C LYS A 102 -0.60 -14.79 -5.37
N SER A 103 -1.09 -14.96 -4.14
CA SER A 103 -2.36 -15.65 -3.86
C SER A 103 -3.58 -14.77 -4.11
N LEU A 104 -3.39 -13.46 -4.24
CA LEU A 104 -4.43 -12.54 -4.63
C LEU A 104 -4.49 -12.56 -6.15
N GLN A 105 -5.63 -12.97 -6.70
CA GLN A 105 -5.91 -12.88 -8.14
C GLN A 105 -5.92 -11.40 -8.54
N LEU A 106 -4.74 -10.82 -8.73
CA LEU A 106 -4.54 -9.48 -9.25
C LEU A 106 -5.07 -9.48 -10.68
N ARG A 107 -6.18 -8.76 -10.89
CA ARG A 107 -6.58 -8.39 -12.24
C ARG A 107 -5.43 -7.55 -12.80
N PRO A 108 -4.88 -7.89 -13.98
CA PRO A 108 -3.82 -7.08 -14.57
C PRO A 108 -4.27 -5.61 -14.64
N PRO A 109 -3.37 -4.63 -14.40
CA PRO A 109 -3.70 -3.22 -14.58
C PRO A 109 -4.34 -3.02 -15.95
N PRO A 110 -5.41 -2.22 -16.08
CA PRO A 110 -5.95 -1.90 -17.39
C PRO A 110 -4.83 -1.35 -18.26
N GLU A 111 -4.68 -1.88 -19.47
CA GLU A 111 -3.65 -1.42 -20.41
C GLU A 111 -3.72 0.10 -20.53
N PRO A 112 -2.58 0.81 -20.52
CA PRO A 112 -2.59 2.24 -20.78
C PRO A 112 -3.29 2.46 -22.13
N PRO A 113 -4.17 3.47 -22.25
CA PRO A 113 -4.89 3.72 -23.49
C PRO A 113 -3.85 3.87 -24.60
N SER A 114 -3.86 2.92 -25.54
CA SER A 114 -2.99 2.90 -26.70
C SER A 114 -3.02 4.30 -27.30
N GLY A 115 -1.87 4.99 -27.24
CA GLY A 115 -1.74 6.33 -27.78
C GLY A 115 -2.29 6.34 -29.19
N VAL A 116 -3.23 7.24 -29.44
CA VAL A 116 -3.75 7.55 -30.76
C VAL A 116 -2.57 7.77 -31.71
N SER A 117 -2.30 6.79 -32.57
CA SER A 117 -1.50 7.01 -33.77
C SER A 117 -2.19 8.11 -34.56
N SER A 118 -1.66 9.32 -34.45
CA SER A 118 -2.09 10.45 -35.25
C SER A 118 -0.90 10.82 -36.12
N SER A 119 -0.98 10.32 -37.35
CA SER A 119 -0.53 10.89 -38.63
C SER A 119 0.92 11.36 -38.78
#